data_AF-A0A0A1I5W7-F1
#
_entry.id   AF-A0A0A1I5W7-F1
#
_cell.length_a   1.000
_cell.length_b   1.000
_cell.length_c   1.000
_cell.angle_alpha   90.00
_cell.angle_beta   90.00
_cell.angle_gamma   90.00
#
_symmetry.space_group_name_H-M   'P 1'
#
loop_
_entity.id
_entity.type
_entity.pdbx_description
1 polymer ?
#
loop_
_entity_poly.entity_id
_entity_poly.type
_entity_poly.pdbx_seq_one_letter_code
_entity_poly.pdbx_strand_id
1 'polypeptide(L)'
;EMHQYLDTDGSGTNEACVSSTIGAERLAVATKWLKDNNKQGVLGEIGAGANEQCQTAVKGALQHLADNSEQWKGSLWWAAGP
;
A
#
# COMPACT_ATOMS: atom_id res chain seq x y z
N GLU A 1 -1.79 1.22 -12.61
CA GLU A 1 -2.55 1.54 -11.38
C GLU A 1 -2.74 0.21 -10.66
N MET A 2 -2.68 0.21 -9.32
CA MET A 2 -2.82 -0.96 -8.46
C MET A 2 -3.51 -0.55 -7.16
N HIS A 3 -4.27 -1.46 -6.55
CA HIS A 3 -4.91 -1.27 -5.24
C HIS A 3 -4.26 -2.18 -4.20
N GLN A 4 -4.20 -1.72 -2.93
CA GLN A 4 -3.70 -2.56 -1.85
C GLN A 4 -4.37 -2.26 -0.51
N TYR A 5 -5.10 -3.26 0.00
CA TYR A 5 -5.56 -3.29 1.40
C TYR A 5 -4.69 -4.21 2.25
N LEU A 6 -4.78 -4.07 3.57
CA LEU A 6 -3.81 -4.64 4.52
C LEU A 6 -4.37 -5.78 5.38
N ASP A 7 -5.64 -6.11 5.20
CA ASP A 7 -6.32 -7.23 5.85
C ASP A 7 -5.96 -8.58 5.22
N THR A 8 -6.41 -9.67 5.84
CA THR A 8 -5.96 -11.05 5.55
C THR A 8 -6.06 -11.45 4.10
N ASP A 9 -7.16 -11.12 3.42
CA ASP A 9 -7.38 -11.43 2.01
C ASP A 9 -7.09 -10.24 1.08
N GLY A 10 -6.77 -9.07 1.63
CA GLY A 10 -6.53 -7.85 0.86
C GLY A 10 -7.80 -7.27 0.24
N SER A 11 -8.98 -7.64 0.73
CA SER A 11 -10.27 -7.11 0.27
C SER A 11 -10.58 -5.71 0.79
N GLY A 12 -9.97 -5.29 1.91
CA GLY A 12 -10.29 -4.02 2.56
C GLY A 12 -11.59 -4.03 3.34
N THR A 13 -12.11 -5.22 3.68
CA THR A 13 -13.38 -5.37 4.39
C THR A 13 -13.23 -5.60 5.89
N ASN A 14 -12.01 -5.87 6.37
CA ASN A 14 -11.72 -6.07 7.79
C ASN A 14 -10.83 -4.96 8.36
N GLU A 15 -11.09 -4.57 9.60
CA GLU A 15 -10.32 -3.52 10.28
C GLU A 15 -8.89 -3.96 10.70
N ALA A 16 -8.68 -5.27 10.82
CA ALA A 16 -7.41 -5.83 11.24
C ALA A 16 -6.42 -5.96 10.08
N CYS A 17 -5.24 -5.36 10.22
CA CYS A 17 -4.12 -5.60 9.31
C CYS A 17 -3.40 -6.90 9.68
N VAL A 18 -2.81 -7.60 8.71
CA VAL A 18 -2.08 -8.87 8.97
C VAL A 18 -0.89 -8.68 9.92
N SER A 19 -0.11 -7.62 9.71
CA SER A 19 1.05 -7.26 10.55
C SER A 19 1.34 -5.77 10.42
N SER A 20 2.30 -5.27 11.21
CA SER A 20 2.80 -3.89 11.10
C SER A 20 3.69 -3.64 9.88
N THR A 21 4.05 -4.67 9.12
CA THR A 21 4.96 -4.60 7.96
C THR A 21 4.29 -5.00 6.63
N ILE A 22 3.07 -5.55 6.69
CA ILE A 22 2.39 -6.18 5.55
C ILE A 22 2.26 -5.25 4.32
N GLY A 23 2.12 -3.94 4.54
CA GLY A 23 2.00 -2.96 3.47
C GLY A 23 3.23 -2.91 2.57
N ALA A 24 4.44 -2.80 3.15
CA ALA A 24 5.69 -2.80 2.39
C ALA A 24 5.96 -4.16 1.74
N GLU A 25 5.67 -5.25 2.46
CA GLU A 25 5.86 -6.62 1.96
C GLU A 25 5.03 -6.88 0.69
N ARG A 26 3.74 -6.53 0.70
CA ARG A 26 2.85 -6.71 -0.46
C ARG A 26 3.26 -5.85 -1.66
N LEU A 27 3.75 -4.63 -1.41
CA LEU A 27 4.20 -3.72 -2.47
C LEU A 27 5.58 -4.08 -3.05
N ALA A 28 6.40 -4.86 -2.36
CA ALA A 28 7.76 -5.17 -2.80
C ALA A 28 7.81 -5.88 -4.17
N VAL A 29 6.91 -6.83 -4.41
CA VAL A 29 6.84 -7.59 -5.67
C VAL A 29 6.45 -6.67 -6.83
N ALA A 30 5.43 -5.82 -6.63
CA ALA A 30 5.01 -4.84 -7.62
C ALA A 30 6.11 -3.82 -7.94
N THR A 31 6.79 -3.29 -6.90
CA THR A 31 7.93 -2.38 -7.08
C THR A 31 9.03 -3.04 -7.92
N LYS A 32 9.37 -4.30 -7.63
CA LYS A 32 10.36 -5.04 -8.43
C LYS A 32 9.91 -5.15 -9.89
N TRP A 33 8.65 -5.50 -10.14
CA TRP A 33 8.14 -5.59 -11.50
C TRP A 33 8.21 -4.25 -12.24
N LEU A 34 7.86 -3.14 -11.58
CA LEU A 34 7.97 -1.79 -12.15
C LEU A 34 9.42 -1.45 -12.52
N LYS A 35 10.38 -1.77 -11.64
CA LYS A 35 11.82 -1.57 -11.91
C LYS A 35 12.29 -2.40 -13.12
N ASP A 36 12.02 -3.70 -13.10
CA ASP A 36 12.49 -4.63 -14.13
C ASP A 36 11.93 -4.29 -15.53
N ASN A 37 10.74 -3.67 -15.59
CA ASN A 37 10.06 -3.34 -16.83
C ASN A 37 10.11 -1.85 -17.21
N ASN A 38 10.88 -1.04 -16.48
CA ASN A 38 10.96 0.41 -16.66
C ASN A 38 9.58 1.07 -16.74
N LYS A 39 8.71 0.75 -15.77
CA LYS A 39 7.34 1.26 -15.66
C LYS A 39 7.15 2.09 -14.41
N GLN A 40 6.09 2.89 -14.43
CA GLN A 40 5.65 3.70 -13.30
C GLN A 40 4.23 3.30 -12.89
N GLY A 41 3.96 3.38 -11.60
CA GLY A 41 2.71 3.02 -10.96
C GLY A 41 2.19 4.15 -10.06
N VAL A 42 0.89 4.09 -9.81
CA VAL A 42 0.18 4.84 -8.79
C VAL A 42 -0.59 3.80 -7.98
N LEU A 43 -0.56 3.93 -6.65
CA LEU A 43 -1.39 3.12 -5.76
C LEU A 43 -2.76 3.81 -5.64
N GLY A 44 -3.70 3.46 -6.50
CA GLY A 44 -4.98 4.18 -6.63
C GLY A 44 -5.92 3.98 -5.46
N GLU A 45 -5.73 2.91 -4.69
CA GLU A 45 -6.42 2.69 -3.44
C GLU A 45 -5.49 2.08 -2.39
N ILE A 46 -5.51 2.67 -1.20
CA ILE A 46 -5.04 2.06 0.04
C ILE A 46 -5.98 2.46 1.18
N GLY A 47 -6.29 1.49 2.04
CA GLY A 47 -7.13 1.69 3.22
C GLY A 47 -6.79 0.66 4.30
N ALA A 48 -7.02 1.03 5.56
CA ALA A 48 -6.79 0.20 6.73
C ALA A 48 -7.59 0.69 7.94
N GLY A 49 -7.78 -0.17 8.94
CA GLY A 49 -8.46 0.20 10.19
C GLY A 49 -7.68 1.23 11.03
N ALA A 50 -8.39 1.98 11.87
CA ALA A 50 -7.84 3.04 12.71
C ALA A 50 -7.22 2.49 14.03
N ASN A 51 -6.23 1.61 13.92
CA ASN A 51 -5.51 1.01 15.06
C ASN A 51 -3.98 1.10 14.89
N GLU A 52 -3.21 0.92 15.98
CA GLU A 52 -1.76 1.13 16.00
C GLU A 52 -0.99 0.25 15.00
N GLN A 53 -1.38 -1.02 14.87
CA GLN A 53 -0.76 -1.96 13.94
C GLN A 53 -0.96 -1.50 12.50
N CYS A 54 -2.19 -1.15 12.12
CA CYS A 54 -2.52 -0.66 10.80
C CYS A 54 -1.86 0.69 10.48
N GLN A 55 -1.81 1.61 11.44
CA GLN A 55 -1.09 2.88 11.26
C GLN A 55 0.39 2.65 10.95
N THR A 56 1.01 1.69 11.62
CA THR A 56 2.41 1.30 11.35
C THR A 56 2.55 0.68 9.96
N ALA A 57 1.63 -0.22 9.58
CA ALA A 57 1.63 -0.87 8.27
C ALA A 57 1.45 0.12 7.10
N VAL A 58 0.54 1.09 7.25
CA VAL A 58 0.34 2.16 6.26
C VAL A 58 1.57 3.05 6.17
N LYS A 59 2.16 3.47 7.30
CA LYS A 59 3.42 4.23 7.28
C LYS A 59 4.53 3.49 6.56
N GLY A 60 4.68 2.19 6.82
CA GLY A 60 5.65 1.33 6.12
C GLY A 60 5.38 1.24 4.62
N ALA A 61 4.12 1.09 4.21
CA ALA A 61 3.73 1.09 2.80
C ALA A 61 4.11 2.41 2.10
N LEU A 62 3.75 3.55 2.70
CA LEU A 62 4.02 4.86 2.13
C LEU A 62 5.52 5.18 2.09
N GLN A 63 6.28 4.78 3.13
CA GLN A 63 7.74 4.90 3.12
C GLN A 63 8.35 4.07 1.99
N HIS A 64 7.89 2.84 1.77
CA HIS A 64 8.34 2.00 0.66
C HIS A 64 8.04 2.64 -0.71
N LEU A 65 6.89 3.28 -0.90
CA LEU A 65 6.61 4.04 -2.12
C LEU A 65 7.56 5.23 -2.28
N ALA A 66 7.80 5.99 -1.20
CA ALA A 66 8.69 7.15 -1.21
C ALA A 66 10.14 6.79 -1.55
N ASP A 67 10.65 5.71 -0.96
CA ASP A 67 11.99 5.16 -1.23
C ASP A 67 12.13 4.64 -2.68
N ASN A 68 11.01 4.43 -3.37
CA ASN A 68 10.93 3.94 -4.75
C ASN A 68 10.18 4.92 -5.67
N SER A 69 10.36 6.24 -5.45
CA SER A 69 9.64 7.32 -6.14
C SER A 69 9.89 7.43 -7.66
N GLU A 70 10.94 6.79 -8.17
CA GLU A 70 11.12 6.64 -9.62
C GLU A 70 9.99 5.78 -10.23
N GLN A 71 9.61 4.70 -9.54
CA GLN A 71 8.55 3.78 -9.95
C GLN A 71 7.18 4.18 -9.43
N TRP A 72 7.07 4.75 -8.23
CA TRP A 72 5.77 5.11 -7.65
C TRP A 72 5.54 6.61 -7.63
N LYS A 73 4.41 7.05 -8.20
CA LYS A 73 4.05 8.47 -8.34
C LYS A 73 3.13 8.99 -7.25
N GLY A 74 2.70 8.13 -6.35
CA GLY A 74 1.90 8.48 -5.19
C GLY A 74 0.88 7.41 -4.86
N SER A 75 0.04 7.74 -3.89
CA SER A 75 -1.05 6.92 -3.41
C SER A 75 -2.30 7.75 -3.19
N LEU A 76 -3.48 7.13 -3.32
CA LEU A 76 -4.75 7.73 -2.95
C LEU A 76 -5.41 6.88 -1.85
N TRP A 77 -5.90 7.55 -0.81
CA TRP A 77 -6.62 6.88 0.27
C TRP A 77 -8.04 6.53 -0.15
N TRP A 78 -8.46 5.30 0.15
CA TRP A 78 -9.84 4.86 -0.03
C TRP A 78 -10.55 4.81 1.34
N ALA A 79 -11.55 5.63 1.61
CA ALA A 79 -12.04 6.75 0.82
C ALA A 79 -12.43 7.90 1.76
N ALA A 80 -12.79 9.05 1.20
CA ALA A 80 -13.53 10.08 1.91
C ALA A 80 -15.04 9.88 1.66
N GLY A 81 -15.75 10.94 1.24
CA GLY A 81 -17.20 10.95 1.03
C GLY A 81 -17.81 12.19 1.69
N PRO A 82 -19.01 12.63 1.26
CA PRO A 82 -19.71 13.75 1.86
C PRO A 82 -20.16 13.48 3.31
#